data_AF-A0A353Q1K6-F1
#
_entry.id   AF-A0A353Q1K6-F1
#
_cell.length_a   1.000
_cell.length_b   1.000
_cell.length_c   1.000
_cell.angle_alpha   90.00
_cell.angle_beta   90.00
_cell.angle_gamma   90.00
#
_symmetry.space_group_name_H-M   'P 1'
#
loop_
_entity.id
_entity.type
_entity.pdbx_description
1 polymer ?
#
loop_
_entity_poly.entity_id
_entity_poly.type
_entity_poly.pdbx_seq_one_letter_code
_entity_poly.pdbx_strand_id
1 'polypeptide(L)'
;MSIFINNIKRIIRDKGNIITMILTPLIFIMFIMGNGNINKLNAAVIDKDNTSLSKMIVNMISSNVNLKDIKEEEISGKLLNEQIDYALVIDKGFTEKIIKGEDIKLKGYKIKETNISVPLNIYINSFVSSIKNIAKSCGGDSKKFYKALEYYEDGSFKAEFKPLGNRKRVLTYSSLGFVVMGMLIFSLTSSNLSLEDKRNKTFYRVFSAPISTKSYMFQNILSYYVLS
;
A
#
# COMPACT_ATOMS: atom_id res chain seq x y z
N MET A 1 1.27 34.06 -31.98
CA MET A 1 0.53 32.90 -31.45
C MET A 1 -0.63 33.37 -30.58
N SER A 2 -1.69 33.92 -31.20
CA SER A 2 -2.82 34.52 -30.46
C SER A 2 -3.67 33.49 -29.73
N ILE A 3 -3.84 32.29 -30.29
CA ILE A 3 -4.65 31.21 -29.71
C ILE A 3 -3.97 30.64 -28.47
N PHE A 4 -2.64 30.42 -28.55
CA PHE A 4 -1.84 29.95 -27.41
C PHE A 4 -1.97 30.89 -26.20
N ILE A 5 -1.72 32.19 -26.40
CA ILE A 5 -1.79 33.20 -25.33
C ILE A 5 -3.21 33.28 -24.76
N ASN A 6 -4.23 33.19 -25.62
CA ASN A 6 -5.62 33.22 -25.18
C ASN A 6 -5.98 31.99 -24.32
N ASN A 7 -5.55 30.79 -24.71
CA ASN A 7 -5.78 29.57 -23.94
C ASN A 7 -5.07 29.61 -22.58
N ILE A 8 -3.79 30.02 -22.56
CA ILE A 8 -3.03 30.22 -21.32
C ILE A 8 -3.75 31.21 -20.40
N LYS A 9 -4.22 32.34 -20.94
CA LYS A 9 -4.93 33.36 -20.17
C LYS A 9 -6.27 32.87 -19.65
N ARG A 10 -7.01 32.08 -20.42
CA ARG A 10 -8.29 31.49 -19.99
C ARG A 10 -8.09 30.52 -18.84
N ILE A 11 -7.09 29.64 -18.95
CA ILE A 11 -6.77 28.65 -17.92
C ILE A 11 -6.30 29.37 -16.66
N ILE A 12 -5.41 30.37 -16.77
CA ILE A 12 -4.90 31.14 -15.62
C ILE A 12 -5.98 32.05 -14.97
N ARG A 13 -7.04 32.41 -15.70
CA ARG A 13 -8.12 33.25 -15.15
C ARG A 13 -9.17 32.44 -14.40
N ASP A 14 -9.28 31.15 -14.66
CA ASP A 14 -10.16 30.26 -13.93
C ASP A 14 -9.52 29.86 -12.59
N LYS A 15 -9.66 30.76 -11.61
CA LYS A 15 -9.07 30.62 -10.27
C LYS A 15 -9.48 29.31 -9.61
N GLY A 16 -10.71 28.84 -9.84
CA GLY A 16 -11.19 27.58 -9.29
C GLY A 16 -10.41 26.39 -9.82
N ASN A 17 -10.27 26.29 -11.15
CA ASN A 17 -9.59 25.17 -11.79
C ASN A 17 -8.08 25.14 -11.55
N ILE A 18 -7.40 26.28 -11.45
CA ILE A 18 -5.96 26.31 -11.12
C ILE A 18 -5.72 25.89 -9.68
N ILE A 19 -6.55 26.39 -8.77
CA ILE A 19 -6.46 26.02 -7.35
C ILE A 19 -6.70 24.52 -7.23
N THR A 20 -7.75 23.97 -7.84
CA THR A 20 -7.97 22.51 -7.75
C THR A 20 -6.87 21.70 -8.43
N MET A 21 -6.34 22.14 -9.58
CA MET A 21 -5.28 21.43 -10.31
C MET A 21 -3.96 21.36 -9.55
N ILE A 22 -3.54 22.44 -8.89
CA ILE A 22 -2.24 22.49 -8.19
C ILE A 22 -2.38 22.09 -6.73
N LEU A 23 -3.38 22.64 -6.04
CA LEU A 23 -3.51 22.49 -4.60
C LEU A 23 -3.91 21.07 -4.22
N THR A 24 -4.80 20.42 -4.98
CA THR A 24 -5.29 19.07 -4.68
C THR A 24 -4.16 18.02 -4.63
N PRO A 25 -3.34 17.82 -5.68
CA PRO A 25 -2.25 16.84 -5.62
C PRO A 25 -1.21 17.19 -4.56
N LEU A 26 -0.92 18.48 -4.34
CA LEU A 26 0.00 18.92 -3.28
C LEU A 26 -0.50 18.59 -1.89
N ILE A 27 -1.78 18.81 -1.60
CA ILE A 27 -2.40 18.47 -0.31
C ILE A 27 -2.29 16.96 -0.08
N PHE A 28 -2.58 16.13 -1.07
CA PHE A 28 -2.47 14.67 -0.92
C PHE A 28 -1.02 14.20 -0.72
N ILE A 29 -0.06 14.80 -1.43
CA ILE A 29 1.37 14.52 -1.24
C ILE A 29 1.80 14.91 0.18
N MET A 30 1.42 16.11 0.64
CA MET A 30 1.71 16.56 2.00
C MET A 30 1.05 15.67 3.05
N PHE A 31 -0.18 15.22 2.82
CA PHE A 31 -0.89 14.31 3.71
C PHE A 31 -0.15 12.98 3.86
N ILE A 32 0.38 12.42 2.78
CA ILE A 32 1.13 11.16 2.80
C ILE A 32 2.53 11.32 3.40
N MET A 33 3.21 12.43 3.10
CA MET A 33 4.51 12.72 3.70
C MET A 33 4.40 12.98 5.20
N GLY A 34 3.33 13.67 5.64
CA GLY A 34 3.05 13.97 7.05
C GLY A 34 2.61 12.75 7.85
N ASN A 35 1.87 11.83 7.23
CA ASN A 35 1.47 10.55 7.83
C ASN A 35 2.44 9.41 7.48
N GLY A 36 3.74 9.70 7.33
CA GLY A 36 4.78 8.72 6.97
C GLY A 36 4.98 7.55 7.94
N ASN A 37 4.18 7.48 9.01
CA ASN A 37 3.95 6.24 9.73
C ASN A 37 2.96 5.41 8.93
N ILE A 38 3.48 4.40 8.22
CA ILE A 38 2.68 3.22 7.86
C ILE A 38 1.99 2.80 9.16
N ASN A 39 0.68 3.01 9.27
CA ASN A 39 -0.08 2.60 10.44
C ASN A 39 0.30 1.16 10.73
N LYS A 40 0.79 0.89 11.95
CA LYS A 40 1.06 -0.49 12.36
C LYS A 40 -0.23 -1.27 12.13
N LEU A 41 -0.12 -2.34 11.34
CA LEU A 41 -1.24 -3.20 11.01
C LEU A 41 -1.93 -3.65 12.31
N ASN A 42 -3.26 -3.55 12.40
CA ASN A 42 -3.99 -4.03 13.57
C ASN A 42 -4.16 -5.55 13.43
N ALA A 43 -3.48 -6.32 14.26
CA ALA A 43 -3.56 -7.78 14.21
C ALA A 43 -4.11 -8.34 15.52
N ALA A 44 -4.81 -9.46 15.43
CA ALA A 44 -5.19 -10.26 16.59
C ALA A 44 -4.50 -11.61 16.55
N VAL A 45 -4.08 -12.13 17.70
CA VAL A 45 -3.54 -13.48 17.83
C VAL A 45 -4.25 -14.19 18.97
N ILE A 46 -4.84 -15.34 18.67
CA ILE A 46 -5.53 -16.21 19.63
C ILE A 46 -4.68 -17.46 19.80
N ASP A 47 -3.95 -17.52 20.91
CA ASP A 47 -3.10 -18.65 21.27
C ASP A 47 -3.83 -19.63 22.18
N LYS A 48 -4.18 -20.81 21.66
CA LYS A 48 -4.76 -21.93 22.44
C LYS A 48 -3.72 -23.00 22.80
N ASP A 49 -2.51 -22.92 22.26
CA ASP A 49 -1.44 -23.91 22.46
C ASP A 49 -0.61 -23.60 23.71
N ASN A 50 -0.39 -22.31 24.01
CA ASN A 50 0.30 -21.81 25.21
C ASN A 50 1.69 -22.43 25.45
N THR A 51 2.41 -22.80 24.40
CA THR A 51 3.76 -23.36 24.45
C THR A 51 4.83 -22.28 24.30
N SER A 52 6.11 -22.64 24.45
CA SER A 52 7.21 -21.72 24.18
C SER A 52 7.21 -21.23 22.72
N LEU A 53 6.91 -22.14 21.79
CA LEU A 53 6.87 -21.85 20.36
C LEU A 53 5.70 -20.93 19.98
N SER A 54 4.51 -21.15 20.55
CA SER A 54 3.35 -20.28 20.27
C SER A 54 3.57 -18.87 20.81
N LYS A 55 4.17 -18.73 22.00
CA LYS A 55 4.57 -17.42 22.56
C LYS A 55 5.62 -16.72 21.72
N MET A 56 6.59 -17.46 21.17
CA MET A 56 7.59 -16.90 20.25
C MET A 56 6.95 -16.33 18.98
N ILE A 57 5.93 -17.01 18.42
CA ILE A 57 5.14 -16.50 17.29
C ILE A 57 4.40 -15.21 17.68
N VAL A 58 3.76 -15.18 18.85
CA VAL A 58 3.07 -13.99 19.37
C VAL A 58 4.04 -12.81 19.50
N ASN A 59 5.22 -13.02 20.09
CA ASN A 59 6.24 -11.99 20.30
C ASN A 59 6.76 -11.43 18.95
N MET A 60 7.07 -12.31 18.01
CA MET A 60 7.49 -11.95 16.64
C MET A 60 6.45 -11.06 15.95
N ILE A 61 5.17 -11.40 16.07
CA ILE A 61 4.06 -10.62 15.49
C ILE A 61 3.94 -9.27 16.20
N SER A 62 3.92 -9.25 17.54
CA SER A 62 3.76 -8.05 18.38
C SER A 62 4.75 -6.93 18.05
N SER A 63 5.96 -7.29 17.60
CA SER A 63 7.03 -6.34 17.30
C SER A 63 6.71 -5.44 16.09
N ASN A 64 5.89 -5.93 15.15
CA ASN A 64 5.65 -5.30 13.85
C ASN A 64 4.21 -4.80 13.66
N VAL A 65 3.30 -5.13 14.59
CA VAL A 65 1.87 -4.86 14.47
C VAL A 65 1.33 -4.22 15.75
N ASN A 66 0.11 -3.70 15.69
CA ASN A 66 -0.64 -3.28 16.86
C ASN A 66 -1.54 -4.45 17.28
N LEU A 67 -1.15 -5.16 18.34
CA LEU A 67 -1.93 -6.31 18.82
C LEU A 67 -3.25 -5.83 19.44
N LYS A 68 -4.35 -6.48 19.05
CA LYS A 68 -5.68 -6.30 19.60
C LYS A 68 -6.12 -7.59 20.27
N ASP A 69 -6.46 -7.50 21.54
CA ASP A 69 -7.09 -8.59 22.26
C ASP A 69 -8.55 -8.71 21.83
N ILE A 70 -8.89 -9.84 21.20
CA ILE A 70 -10.24 -10.15 20.74
C ILE A 70 -10.53 -11.62 21.00
N LYS A 71 -11.81 -11.97 21.11
CA LYS A 71 -12.24 -13.36 21.14
C LYS A 71 -12.36 -13.92 19.73
N GLU A 72 -12.26 -15.25 19.60
CA GLU A 72 -12.38 -15.94 18.31
C GLU A 72 -13.73 -15.70 17.63
N GLU A 73 -14.81 -15.63 18.41
CA GLU A 73 -16.15 -15.33 17.88
C GLU A 73 -16.25 -13.93 17.25
N GLU A 74 -15.42 -13.00 17.70
CA GLU A 74 -15.43 -11.60 17.24
C GLU A 74 -14.59 -11.37 15.98
N ILE A 75 -13.77 -12.34 15.56
CA ILE A 75 -12.83 -12.19 14.42
C ILE A 75 -13.56 -11.68 13.18
N SER A 76 -14.64 -12.35 12.79
CA SER A 76 -15.37 -12.02 11.57
C SER A 76 -15.97 -10.62 11.63
N GLY A 77 -16.60 -10.25 12.74
CA GLY A 77 -17.20 -8.92 12.92
C GLY A 77 -16.15 -7.81 12.94
N LYS A 78 -15.02 -8.03 13.61
CA LYS A 78 -13.94 -7.03 13.69
C LYS A 78 -13.15 -6.89 12.40
N LEU A 79 -13.00 -7.96 11.61
CA LEU A 79 -12.47 -7.87 10.24
C LEU A 79 -13.42 -7.05 9.36
N LEU A 80 -14.72 -7.38 9.34
CA LEU A 80 -15.70 -6.69 8.50
C LEU A 80 -15.85 -5.19 8.84
N ASN A 81 -15.68 -4.83 10.10
CA ASN A 81 -15.74 -3.45 10.57
C ASN A 81 -14.38 -2.71 10.52
N GLU A 82 -13.37 -3.28 9.85
CA GLU A 82 -12.03 -2.70 9.69
C GLU A 82 -11.32 -2.37 11.02
N GLN A 83 -11.69 -3.04 12.12
CA GLN A 83 -11.06 -2.86 13.43
C GLN A 83 -9.77 -3.66 13.57
N ILE A 84 -9.66 -4.75 12.81
CA ILE A 84 -8.44 -5.55 12.65
C ILE A 84 -8.23 -5.85 11.16
N ASP A 85 -6.97 -5.95 10.74
CA ASP A 85 -6.57 -6.24 9.35
C ASP A 85 -6.22 -7.73 9.15
N TYR A 86 -5.88 -8.43 10.25
CA TYR A 86 -5.49 -9.83 10.25
C TYR A 86 -5.78 -10.49 11.60
N ALA A 87 -6.24 -11.73 11.60
CA ALA A 87 -6.31 -12.55 12.81
C ALA A 87 -5.60 -13.89 12.61
N LEU A 88 -4.81 -14.30 13.60
CA LEU A 88 -4.12 -15.58 13.65
C LEU A 88 -4.71 -16.43 14.77
N VAL A 89 -5.08 -17.68 14.46
CA VAL A 89 -5.50 -18.66 15.46
C VAL A 89 -4.47 -19.79 15.50
N ILE A 90 -3.91 -20.01 16.69
CA ILE A 90 -2.99 -21.12 16.98
C ILE A 90 -3.79 -22.16 17.76
N ASP A 91 -4.11 -23.27 17.11
CA ASP A 91 -4.87 -24.37 17.71
C ASP A 91 -4.03 -25.13 18.75
N LYS A 92 -4.71 -25.71 19.75
CA LYS A 92 -4.08 -26.58 20.74
C LYS A 92 -3.41 -27.80 20.08
N GLY A 93 -2.21 -28.14 20.52
CA GLY A 93 -1.39 -29.22 19.98
C GLY A 93 -0.59 -28.82 18.74
N PHE A 94 -0.55 -27.54 18.37
CA PHE A 94 0.20 -27.06 17.22
C PHE A 94 1.70 -27.38 17.34
N THR A 95 2.29 -27.10 18.49
CA THR A 95 3.72 -27.35 18.73
C THR A 95 4.07 -28.83 18.70
N GLU A 96 3.24 -29.67 19.31
CA GLU A 96 3.45 -31.13 19.31
C GLU A 96 3.43 -31.70 17.89
N LYS A 97 2.47 -31.27 17.07
CA LYS A 97 2.34 -31.69 15.67
C LYS A 97 3.53 -31.22 14.84
N ILE A 98 4.01 -30.00 15.07
CA ILE A 98 5.25 -29.52 14.43
C ILE A 98 6.44 -30.39 14.82
N ILE A 99 6.63 -30.69 16.10
CA ILE A 99 7.75 -31.52 16.57
C ILE A 99 7.71 -32.91 15.94
N LYS A 100 6.51 -33.50 15.79
CA LYS A 100 6.30 -34.79 15.12
C LYS A 100 6.55 -34.76 13.60
N GLY A 101 6.80 -33.58 13.02
CA GLY A 101 7.03 -33.41 11.58
C GLY A 101 5.76 -33.39 10.73
N GLU A 102 4.58 -33.22 11.35
CA GLU A 102 3.32 -33.11 10.62
C GLU A 102 3.22 -31.77 9.87
N ASP A 103 2.64 -31.79 8.67
CA ASP A 103 2.42 -30.56 7.90
C ASP A 103 1.17 -29.81 8.40
N ILE A 104 1.31 -29.08 9.49
CA ILE A 104 0.24 -28.22 10.03
C ILE A 104 0.39 -26.77 9.57
N LYS A 105 -0.70 -26.13 9.15
CA LYS A 105 -0.73 -24.72 8.77
C LYS A 105 -1.45 -23.91 9.85
N LEU A 106 -0.96 -22.71 10.13
CA LEU A 106 -1.66 -21.77 10.99
C LEU A 106 -2.92 -21.24 10.28
N LYS A 107 -3.98 -21.02 11.06
CA LYS A 107 -5.23 -20.44 10.55
C LYS A 107 -5.13 -18.92 10.57
N GLY A 108 -4.91 -18.33 9.40
CA GLY A 108 -4.93 -16.89 9.20
C GLY A 108 -6.24 -16.42 8.58
N TYR A 109 -6.91 -15.45 9.20
CA TYR A 109 -8.13 -14.81 8.72
C TYR A 109 -7.81 -13.40 8.23
N LYS A 110 -8.30 -13.05 7.05
CA LYS A 110 -8.15 -11.73 6.42
C LYS A 110 -9.30 -11.43 5.48
N ILE A 111 -9.53 -10.14 5.23
CA ILE A 111 -10.44 -9.69 4.16
C ILE A 111 -9.74 -9.93 2.82
N LYS A 112 -10.38 -10.69 1.92
CA LYS A 112 -9.78 -11.17 0.66
C LYS A 112 -9.40 -10.03 -0.29
N GLU A 113 -10.17 -8.96 -0.26
CA GLU A 113 -10.08 -7.78 -1.11
C GLU A 113 -8.93 -6.86 -0.69
N THR A 114 -8.37 -7.04 0.51
CA THR A 114 -7.31 -6.19 1.05
C THR A 114 -5.93 -6.85 0.93
N ASN A 115 -4.94 -6.10 0.47
CA ASN A 115 -3.55 -6.54 0.41
C ASN A 115 -2.73 -6.17 1.65
N ILE A 116 -3.37 -5.54 2.64
CA ILE A 116 -2.72 -4.97 3.83
C ILE A 116 -2.01 -6.08 4.65
N SER A 117 -2.64 -7.25 4.78
CA SER A 117 -2.12 -8.37 5.59
C SER A 117 -1.20 -9.35 4.84
N VAL A 118 -0.95 -9.14 3.54
CA VAL A 118 -0.10 -10.04 2.73
C VAL A 118 1.34 -10.12 3.26
N PRO A 119 2.03 -9.00 3.57
CA PRO A 119 3.41 -9.06 4.07
C PRO A 119 3.50 -9.81 5.41
N LEU A 120 2.56 -9.58 6.33
CA LEU A 120 2.50 -10.26 7.62
C LEU A 120 2.30 -11.78 7.43
N ASN A 121 1.39 -12.17 6.53
CA ASN A 121 1.16 -13.58 6.23
C ASN A 121 2.40 -14.25 5.60
N ILE A 122 3.13 -13.56 4.72
CA ILE A 122 4.41 -14.07 4.17
C ILE A 122 5.43 -14.25 5.31
N TYR A 123 5.55 -13.27 6.19
CA TYR A 123 6.48 -13.31 7.31
C TYR A 123 6.19 -14.47 8.28
N ILE A 124 4.92 -14.66 8.66
CA ILE A 124 4.46 -15.79 9.49
C ILE A 124 4.76 -17.12 8.81
N ASN A 125 4.39 -17.27 7.52
CA ASN A 125 4.61 -18.53 6.80
C ASN A 125 6.11 -18.85 6.64
N SER A 126 6.95 -17.84 6.39
CA SER A 126 8.40 -18.02 6.32
C SER A 126 8.96 -18.54 7.64
N PHE A 127 8.56 -17.93 8.76
CA PHE A 127 9.01 -18.35 10.09
C PHE A 127 8.55 -19.76 10.45
N VAL A 128 7.27 -20.07 10.24
CA VAL A 128 6.73 -21.42 10.47
C VAL A 128 7.43 -22.44 9.57
N SER A 129 7.76 -22.09 8.33
CA SER A 129 8.51 -22.98 7.43
C SER A 129 9.94 -23.24 7.94
N SER A 130 10.63 -22.22 8.46
CA SER A 130 11.95 -22.39 9.08
C SER A 130 11.87 -23.33 10.28
N ILE A 131 10.89 -23.13 11.16
CA ILE A 131 10.63 -23.99 12.32
C ILE A 131 10.33 -25.43 11.89
N LYS A 132 9.50 -25.64 10.86
CA LYS A 132 9.20 -26.98 10.33
C LYS A 132 10.47 -27.70 9.86
N ASN A 133 11.39 -26.98 9.23
CA ASN A 133 12.67 -27.55 8.81
C ASN A 133 13.53 -27.94 10.01
N ILE A 134 13.57 -27.10 11.06
CA ILE A 134 14.24 -27.43 12.33
C ILE A 134 13.62 -28.69 12.96
N ALA A 135 12.29 -28.77 13.00
CA ALA A 135 11.57 -29.92 13.56
C ALA A 135 11.88 -31.22 12.80
N LYS A 136 11.91 -31.17 11.46
CA LYS A 136 12.32 -32.31 10.61
C LYS A 136 13.73 -32.78 10.93
N SER A 137 14.68 -31.87 11.14
CA SER A 137 16.06 -32.21 11.52
C SER A 137 16.17 -32.83 12.92
N CYS A 138 15.21 -32.55 13.81
CA CYS A 138 15.19 -33.09 15.18
C CYS A 138 14.52 -34.47 15.29
N GLY A 139 13.80 -34.92 14.26
CA GLY A 139 13.21 -36.27 14.20
C GLY A 139 12.23 -36.59 15.33
N GLY A 140 11.47 -35.61 15.83
CA GLY A 140 10.50 -35.81 16.90
C GLY A 140 11.04 -35.66 18.33
N ASP A 141 12.35 -35.44 18.52
CA ASP A 141 12.93 -35.22 19.84
C ASP A 141 12.65 -33.80 20.34
N SER A 142 11.73 -33.70 21.30
CA SER A 142 11.32 -32.41 21.88
C SER A 142 12.47 -31.66 22.56
N LYS A 143 13.44 -32.34 23.18
CA LYS A 143 14.57 -31.65 23.85
C LYS A 143 15.53 -31.06 22.83
N LYS A 144 15.84 -31.82 21.77
CA LYS A 144 16.68 -31.30 20.67
C LYS A 144 15.99 -30.15 19.95
N PHE A 145 14.67 -30.23 19.77
CA PHE A 145 13.89 -29.18 19.14
C PHE A 145 13.96 -27.86 19.92
N TYR A 146 13.69 -27.86 21.23
CA TYR A 146 13.76 -26.64 22.02
C TYR A 146 15.18 -26.06 22.09
N LYS A 147 16.21 -26.92 22.15
CA LYS A 147 17.60 -26.46 22.08
C LYS A 147 17.93 -25.82 20.73
N ALA A 148 17.46 -26.40 19.62
CA ALA A 148 17.62 -25.83 18.30
C ALA A 148 16.82 -24.52 18.12
N LEU A 149 15.67 -24.39 18.78
CA LEU A 149 14.86 -23.18 18.79
C LEU A 149 15.56 -22.04 19.56
N GLU A 150 16.17 -22.33 20.71
CA GLU A 150 17.01 -21.36 21.44
C GLU A 150 18.20 -20.89 20.58
N TYR A 151 18.91 -21.80 19.91
CA TYR A 151 19.98 -21.41 18.98
C TYR A 151 19.50 -20.54 17.82
N TYR A 152 18.26 -20.77 17.35
CA TYR A 152 17.64 -19.96 16.31
C TYR A 152 17.25 -18.57 16.82
N GLU A 153 16.78 -18.46 18.06
CA GLU A 153 16.40 -17.19 18.71
C GLU A 153 17.62 -16.35 19.10
N ASP A 154 18.67 -16.97 19.66
CA ASP A 154 19.90 -16.31 20.09
C ASP A 154 20.72 -15.78 18.88
N GLY A 155 20.56 -16.44 17.73
CA GLY A 155 21.11 -16.03 16.45
C GLY A 155 22.63 -16.15 16.39
N SER A 156 23.14 -17.08 15.58
CA SER A 156 24.59 -17.26 15.38
C SER A 156 25.30 -16.06 14.73
N PHE A 157 24.55 -15.09 14.20
CA PHE A 157 25.07 -13.88 13.59
C PHE A 157 24.22 -12.65 13.98
N LYS A 158 24.84 -11.67 14.63
CA LYS A 158 24.30 -10.30 14.72
C LYS A 158 24.45 -9.62 13.37
N ALA A 159 23.49 -9.86 12.48
CA ALA A 159 23.42 -9.16 11.21
C ALA A 159 22.99 -7.71 11.47
N GLU A 160 23.88 -6.76 11.20
CA GLU A 160 23.52 -5.35 11.17
C GLU A 160 22.65 -5.12 9.92
N PHE A 161 21.33 -5.06 10.12
CA PHE A 161 20.39 -4.72 9.07
C PHE A 161 20.60 -3.26 8.67
N LYS A 162 21.50 -3.01 7.71
CA LYS A 162 21.45 -1.77 6.94
C LYS A 162 20.21 -1.87 6.05
N PRO A 163 19.21 -0.99 6.21
CA PRO A 163 18.01 -1.04 5.38
C PRO A 163 18.39 -0.78 3.92
N LEU A 164 18.53 -1.86 3.14
CA LEU A 164 18.64 -1.83 1.68
C LEU A 164 17.23 -1.61 1.11
N GLY A 165 16.64 -0.48 1.45
CA GLY A 165 15.24 -0.22 1.20
C GLY A 165 14.87 1.15 1.74
N ASN A 166 15.05 2.17 0.90
CA ASN A 166 14.68 3.54 1.24
C ASN A 166 13.18 3.56 1.53
N ARG A 167 12.75 3.77 2.78
CA ARG A 167 11.36 4.14 3.13
C ARG A 167 10.83 5.26 2.22
N LYS A 168 11.74 6.12 1.76
CA LYS A 168 11.51 7.14 0.73
C LYS A 168 10.94 6.58 -0.57
N ARG A 169 11.34 5.38 -1.04
CA ARG A 169 10.86 4.81 -2.31
C ARG A 169 9.35 4.61 -2.33
N VAL A 170 8.76 4.04 -1.27
CA VAL A 170 7.30 3.83 -1.20
C VAL A 170 6.58 5.18 -1.23
N LEU A 171 7.04 6.14 -0.43
CA LEU A 171 6.51 7.51 -0.42
C LEU A 171 6.67 8.19 -1.80
N THR A 172 7.80 7.99 -2.48
CA THR A 172 8.04 8.51 -3.83
C THR A 172 7.08 7.90 -4.86
N TYR A 173 6.86 6.58 -4.83
CA TYR A 173 5.91 5.93 -5.74
C TYR A 173 4.47 6.39 -5.50
N SER A 174 4.05 6.54 -4.24
CA SER A 174 2.73 7.09 -3.92
C SER A 174 2.61 8.55 -4.35
N SER A 175 3.64 9.37 -4.12
CA SER A 175 3.65 10.79 -4.52
C SER A 175 3.59 10.95 -6.05
N LEU A 176 4.27 10.08 -6.80
CA LEU A 176 4.17 9.99 -8.26
C LEU A 176 2.73 9.72 -8.71
N GLY A 177 1.99 8.87 -8.00
CA GLY A 177 0.57 8.63 -8.28
C GLY A 177 -0.27 9.90 -8.20
N PHE A 178 -0.02 10.79 -7.22
CA PHE A 178 -0.70 12.07 -7.12
C PHE A 178 -0.25 13.09 -8.17
N VAL A 179 1.00 13.02 -8.63
CA VAL A 179 1.44 13.79 -9.80
C VAL A 179 0.65 13.35 -11.04
N VAL A 180 0.49 12.04 -11.25
CA VAL A 180 -0.32 11.50 -12.36
C VAL A 180 -1.79 11.92 -12.23
N MET A 181 -2.35 11.90 -11.03
CA MET A 181 -3.70 12.43 -10.77
C MET A 181 -3.83 13.89 -11.19
N GLY A 182 -2.84 14.73 -10.85
CA GLY A 182 -2.78 16.13 -11.30
C GLY A 182 -2.81 16.26 -12.83
N MET A 183 -2.02 15.44 -13.53
CA MET A 183 -2.00 15.39 -15.00
C MET A 183 -3.37 14.99 -15.58
N LEU A 184 -4.08 14.04 -14.95
CA LEU A 184 -5.41 13.61 -15.40
C LEU A 184 -6.46 14.71 -15.21
N ILE A 185 -6.44 15.39 -14.06
CA ILE A 185 -7.32 16.55 -13.82
C ILE A 185 -7.05 17.63 -14.85
N PHE A 186 -5.77 17.89 -15.16
CA PHE A 186 -5.40 18.85 -16.19
C PHE A 186 -5.92 18.46 -17.58
N SER A 187 -5.81 17.19 -17.95
CA SER A 187 -6.35 16.64 -19.21
C SER A 187 -7.87 16.82 -19.30
N LEU A 188 -8.60 16.64 -18.19
CA LEU A 188 -10.05 16.90 -18.12
C LEU A 188 -10.38 18.38 -18.33
N THR A 189 -9.63 19.31 -17.71
CA THR A 189 -9.83 20.75 -17.91
C THR A 189 -9.56 21.18 -19.36
N SER A 190 -8.52 20.64 -19.98
CA SER A 190 -8.17 20.88 -21.39
C SER A 190 -9.25 20.37 -22.34
N SER A 191 -9.80 19.19 -22.06
CA SER A 191 -10.91 18.60 -22.82
C SER A 191 -12.17 19.45 -22.71
N ASN A 192 -12.48 19.96 -21.52
CA ASN A 192 -13.61 20.85 -21.29
C ASN A 192 -13.48 22.18 -22.04
N LEU A 193 -12.28 22.77 -22.11
CA LEU A 193 -12.02 23.98 -22.91
C LEU A 193 -12.24 23.75 -24.41
N SER A 194 -11.78 22.61 -24.93
CA SER A 194 -11.98 22.23 -26.32
C SER A 194 -13.48 22.00 -26.65
N LEU A 195 -14.21 21.36 -25.73
CA LEU A 195 -15.66 21.17 -25.85
C LEU A 195 -16.41 22.51 -25.75
N GLU A 196 -15.99 23.40 -24.86
CA GLU A 196 -16.56 24.73 -24.70
C GLU A 196 -16.40 25.56 -25.98
N ASP A 197 -15.24 25.48 -26.65
CA ASP A 197 -14.99 26.19 -27.91
C ASP A 197 -15.87 25.69 -29.06
N LYS A 198 -16.21 24.39 -29.07
CA LYS A 198 -17.20 23.83 -29.99
C LYS A 198 -18.61 24.29 -29.63
N ARG A 199 -18.99 24.21 -28.34
CA ARG A 199 -20.32 24.62 -27.83
C ARG A 199 -20.60 26.09 -28.12
N ASN A 200 -19.64 26.97 -27.86
CA ASN A 200 -19.76 28.42 -28.05
C ASN A 200 -19.53 28.87 -29.50
N LYS A 201 -19.44 27.91 -30.45
CA LYS A 201 -19.14 28.12 -31.87
C LYS A 201 -17.88 28.94 -32.14
N THR A 202 -17.01 29.09 -31.14
CA THR A 202 -15.73 29.79 -31.25
C THR A 202 -14.81 29.05 -32.22
N PHE A 203 -14.85 27.71 -32.19
CA PHE A 203 -14.18 26.86 -33.16
C PHE A 203 -14.51 27.28 -34.61
N TYR A 204 -15.80 27.38 -34.96
CA TYR A 204 -16.23 27.75 -36.32
C TYR A 204 -15.83 29.18 -36.69
N ARG A 205 -15.96 30.15 -35.78
CA ARG A 205 -15.56 31.55 -36.00
C ARG A 205 -14.06 31.69 -36.28
N VAL A 206 -13.26 30.90 -35.58
CA VAL A 206 -11.80 30.86 -35.72
C VAL A 206 -11.39 30.31 -37.08
N PHE A 207 -12.14 29.36 -37.67
CA PHE A 207 -11.93 28.89 -39.05
C PHE A 207 -12.40 29.87 -40.14
N SER A 208 -13.24 30.84 -39.81
CA SER A 208 -13.60 31.94 -40.72
C SER A 208 -12.60 33.09 -40.73
N ALA A 209 -11.61 33.08 -39.83
CA ALA A 209 -10.52 34.05 -39.77
C ALA A 209 -9.33 33.60 -40.67
N PRO A 210 -8.39 34.50 -41.05
CA PRO A 210 -7.24 34.17 -41.90
C PRO A 210 -6.16 33.40 -41.13
N ILE A 211 -6.52 32.24 -40.57
CA ILE A 211 -5.61 31.34 -39.87
C ILE A 211 -5.67 29.93 -40.48
N SER A 212 -4.52 29.28 -40.58
CA SER A 212 -4.46 27.91 -41.09
C SER A 212 -4.85 26.89 -40.02
N THR A 213 -5.54 25.82 -40.42
CA THR A 213 -5.92 24.69 -39.54
C THR A 213 -4.73 24.10 -38.80
N LYS A 214 -3.58 24.00 -39.48
CA LYS A 214 -2.33 23.49 -38.90
C LYS A 214 -1.82 24.39 -37.77
N SER A 215 -1.87 25.71 -37.96
CA SER A 215 -1.46 26.68 -36.95
C SER A 215 -2.38 26.68 -35.73
N TYR A 216 -3.69 26.51 -35.94
CA TYR A 216 -4.66 26.35 -34.85
C TYR A 216 -4.41 25.08 -34.03
N MET A 217 -4.29 23.93 -34.70
CA MET A 217 -4.01 22.65 -34.02
C MET A 217 -2.69 22.70 -33.24
N PHE A 218 -1.63 23.24 -33.85
CA PHE A 218 -0.33 23.37 -33.20
C PHE A 218 -0.38 24.27 -31.96
N GLN A 219 -0.99 25.46 -32.07
CA GLN A 219 -1.11 26.39 -30.94
C GLN A 219 -1.98 25.82 -29.81
N ASN A 220 -3.01 25.02 -30.13
CA ASN A 220 -3.88 24.39 -29.14
C ASN A 220 -3.15 23.25 -28.41
N ILE A 221 -2.47 22.36 -29.14
CA ILE A 221 -1.64 21.29 -28.56
C ILE A 221 -0.55 21.88 -27.67
N LEU A 222 0.14 22.92 -28.15
CA LEU A 222 1.19 23.57 -27.38
C LEU A 222 0.64 24.26 -26.12
N SER A 223 -0.56 24.84 -26.18
CA SER A 223 -1.18 25.44 -25.00
C SER A 223 -1.49 24.43 -23.90
N TYR A 224 -1.93 23.22 -24.27
CA TYR A 224 -2.18 22.16 -23.28
C TYR A 224 -0.88 21.54 -22.80
N TYR A 225 0.11 21.33 -23.68
CA TYR A 225 1.40 20.74 -23.30
C TYR A 225 2.20 21.59 -22.31
N VAL A 226 2.19 22.92 -22.46
CA VAL A 226 2.93 23.83 -21.54
C VAL A 226 2.33 23.85 -20.14
N LEU A 227 1.07 23.45 -20.01
CA LEU A 227 0.32 23.52 -18.76
C LEU A 227 0.12 22.15 -18.09
N SER A 228 0.29 21.05 -18.82
CA SER A 228 0.30 19.67 -18.29
C SER A 228 1.62 19.34 -17.61
#